data_AF-A0A354THS3-F1
#
_entry.id   AF-A0A354THS3-F1
#
_cell.length_a   1.000
_cell.length_b   1.000
_cell.length_c   1.000
_cell.angle_alpha   90.00
_cell.angle_beta   90.00
_cell.angle_gamma   90.00
#
_symmetry.space_group_name_H-M   'P 1'
#
loop_
_entity.id
_entity.type
_entity.pdbx_description
1 polymer ?
#
loop_
_entity_poly.entity_id
_entity_poly.type
_entity_poly.pdbx_seq_one_letter_code
_entity_poly.pdbx_strand_id
1 'polypeptide(L)'
;MTRFLLNLLLPPLCALLCQCGSSAGNRWEYKFAPGKTAVIIGGRAVPPANAPADVLRAISAGNRICTKPYRRGGGHAKFEDSAYDCSGTVSYVLHAAGELDEPTVSSAFRSYGRSGKGKWITVYARKGHVFLEVAGLRLDTGYSDADSDGPRWSSRSRPTKGYSMRHPSGL
;
A
#
# COMPACT_ATOMS: atom_id res chain seq x y z
N MET A 1 -13.34 52.55 -57.36
CA MET A 1 -11.92 52.19 -57.14
C MET A 1 -11.74 51.83 -55.67
N THR A 2 -11.68 50.52 -55.40
CA THR A 2 -10.93 49.81 -54.34
C THR A 2 -10.73 50.45 -52.96
N ARG A 3 -11.30 49.79 -51.93
CA ARG A 3 -10.72 49.55 -50.59
C ARG A 3 -11.61 48.50 -49.87
N PHE A 4 -11.21 47.24 -49.94
CA PHE A 4 -10.41 46.49 -48.95
C PHE A 4 -11.20 46.04 -47.71
N LEU A 5 -11.43 44.73 -47.72
CA LEU A 5 -11.81 43.78 -46.67
C LEU A 5 -11.32 44.12 -45.27
N LEU A 6 -12.17 43.90 -44.26
CA LEU A 6 -11.71 43.51 -42.92
C LEU A 6 -12.65 42.46 -42.31
N ASN A 7 -12.04 41.31 -41.99
CA ASN A 7 -12.58 40.15 -41.28
C ASN A 7 -13.18 40.51 -39.92
N LEU A 8 -14.20 39.75 -39.50
CA LEU A 8 -14.26 39.24 -38.12
C LEU A 8 -15.05 37.91 -38.11
N LEU A 9 -14.35 36.81 -38.45
CA LEU A 9 -14.79 35.47 -38.09
C LEU A 9 -14.68 35.33 -36.57
N LEU A 10 -15.81 35.11 -35.90
CA LEU A 10 -15.89 34.79 -34.48
C LEU A 10 -15.72 33.26 -34.33
N PRO A 11 -14.60 32.73 -33.82
CA PRO A 11 -14.53 31.31 -33.51
C PRO A 11 -15.35 31.05 -32.23
N PRO A 12 -16.22 30.02 -32.19
CA PRO A 12 -16.80 29.58 -30.94
C PRO A 12 -15.69 29.02 -30.05
N LEU A 13 -15.59 29.65 -28.88
CA LEU A 13 -14.79 29.33 -27.72
C LEU A 13 -14.61 27.81 -27.53
N CYS A 14 -13.41 27.32 -27.82
CA CYS A 14 -12.98 25.97 -27.50
C CYS A 14 -12.85 25.85 -25.97
N ALA A 15 -13.95 25.52 -25.30
CA ALA A 15 -13.94 25.21 -23.87
C ALA A 15 -13.27 23.84 -23.67
N LEU A 16 -11.94 23.85 -23.61
CA LEU A 16 -11.13 22.76 -23.09
C LEU A 16 -11.49 22.55 -21.62
N LEU A 17 -12.48 21.70 -21.36
CA LEU A 17 -12.64 21.04 -20.07
C LEU A 17 -11.47 20.06 -19.91
N CYS A 18 -10.31 20.59 -19.50
CA CYS A 18 -9.23 19.78 -18.97
C CYS A 18 -9.64 19.34 -17.56
N GLN A 19 -10.58 18.40 -17.51
CA GLN A 19 -11.01 17.76 -16.29
C GLN A 19 -9.93 16.73 -15.94
N CYS A 20 -8.81 17.20 -15.39
CA CYS A 20 -7.86 16.36 -14.68
C CYS A 20 -8.53 15.89 -13.38
N GLY A 21 -9.45 14.93 -13.52
CA GLY A 21 -10.02 14.17 -12.42
C GLY A 21 -8.92 13.32 -11.80
N SER A 22 -8.16 13.92 -10.88
CA SER A 22 -7.25 13.17 -10.04
C SER A 22 -8.08 12.25 -9.15
N SER A 23 -8.11 10.96 -9.46
CA SER A 23 -8.72 9.90 -8.65
C SER A 23 -7.92 9.64 -7.34
N ALA A 24 -7.50 10.70 -6.66
CA ALA A 24 -6.86 10.67 -5.36
C ALA A 24 -7.87 10.16 -4.32
N GLY A 25 -8.02 8.85 -4.23
CA GLY A 25 -8.96 8.20 -3.30
C GLY A 25 -9.28 6.74 -3.62
N ASN A 26 -9.06 6.27 -4.85
CA ASN A 26 -9.42 4.90 -5.25
C ASN A 26 -8.22 3.98 -5.49
N ARG A 27 -7.00 4.48 -5.36
CA ARG A 27 -5.78 3.71 -5.57
C ARG A 27 -4.73 4.05 -4.52
N TRP A 28 -3.96 3.04 -4.15
CA TRP A 28 -2.65 3.15 -3.54
C TRP A 28 -1.61 3.28 -4.64
N GLU A 29 -0.66 4.18 -4.46
CA GLU A 29 0.40 4.48 -5.42
C GLU A 29 1.72 4.62 -4.68
N TYR A 30 2.75 3.97 -5.23
CA TYR A 30 4.11 4.16 -4.77
C TYR A 30 4.61 5.55 -5.18
N LYS A 31 5.03 6.35 -4.20
CA LYS A 31 5.63 7.66 -4.40
C LYS A 31 6.94 7.72 -3.62
N PHE A 32 8.05 7.72 -4.34
CA PHE A 32 9.37 7.79 -3.72
C PHE A 32 9.57 9.16 -3.07
N ALA A 33 9.96 9.15 -1.80
CA ALA A 33 10.36 10.32 -1.05
C ALA A 33 11.70 10.02 -0.35
N PRO A 34 12.77 10.77 -0.66
CA PRO A 34 14.07 10.58 -0.02
C PRO A 34 13.97 10.62 1.51
N GLY A 35 14.56 9.63 2.17
CA GLY A 35 14.50 9.53 3.64
C GLY A 35 13.09 9.34 4.19
N LYS A 36 12.16 8.75 3.44
CA LYS A 36 10.83 8.34 3.96
C LYS A 36 10.33 7.05 3.32
N THR A 37 10.72 6.81 2.07
CA THR A 37 10.24 5.66 1.30
C THR A 37 11.33 4.58 1.21
N ALA A 38 10.95 3.34 1.49
CA ALA A 38 11.76 2.16 1.22
C ALA A 38 11.78 1.83 -0.28
N VAL A 39 12.80 1.13 -0.74
CA VAL A 39 12.94 0.67 -2.14
C VAL A 39 13.05 -0.84 -2.22
N ILE A 40 12.71 -1.44 -3.35
CA ILE A 40 12.84 -2.89 -3.56
C ILE A 40 14.17 -3.18 -4.28
N ILE A 41 15.00 -4.02 -3.67
CA ILE A 41 16.24 -4.54 -4.26
C ILE A 41 16.23 -6.06 -4.12
N GLY A 42 16.33 -6.79 -5.24
CA GLY A 42 16.31 -8.27 -5.23
C GLY A 42 15.04 -8.87 -4.60
N GLY A 43 13.88 -8.21 -4.77
CA GLY A 43 12.60 -8.65 -4.21
C GLY A 43 12.41 -8.37 -2.72
N ARG A 44 13.35 -7.69 -2.07
CA ARG A 44 13.29 -7.31 -0.65
C ARG A 44 13.22 -5.81 -0.48
N ALA A 45 12.51 -5.36 0.55
CA ALA A 45 12.45 -3.96 0.93
C ALA A 45 13.73 -3.53 1.65
N VAL A 46 14.31 -2.41 1.20
CA VAL A 46 15.45 -1.73 1.82
C VAL A 46 14.93 -0.45 2.47
N PRO A 47 15.06 -0.29 3.79
CA PRO A 47 14.49 0.84 4.52
C PRO A 47 15.21 2.16 4.20
N PRO A 48 14.53 3.32 4.34
CA PRO A 48 15.21 4.61 4.36
C PRO A 48 16.01 4.78 5.65
N ALA A 49 17.09 5.59 5.60
CA ALA A 49 18.06 5.74 6.68
C ALA A 49 17.47 6.22 8.03
N ASN A 50 16.36 6.95 8.01
CA ASN A 50 15.71 7.53 9.18
C ASN A 50 14.42 6.80 9.60
N ALA A 51 14.22 5.55 9.15
CA ALA A 51 13.10 4.74 9.58
C ALA A 51 13.18 4.48 11.10
N PRO A 52 12.08 4.68 11.86
CA PRO A 52 12.01 4.29 13.27
C PRO A 52 12.28 2.80 13.47
N ALA A 53 12.70 2.42 14.68
CA ALA A 53 13.02 1.03 15.01
C ALA A 53 11.87 0.06 14.68
N ASP A 54 10.63 0.47 14.92
CA ASP A 54 9.43 -0.36 14.70
C ASP A 54 9.20 -0.61 13.20
N VAL A 55 9.49 0.39 12.37
CA VAL A 55 9.43 0.32 10.90
C VAL A 55 10.54 -0.58 10.37
N LEU A 56 11.75 -0.51 10.95
CA LEU A 56 12.85 -1.41 10.61
C LEU A 56 12.50 -2.87 10.93
N ARG A 57 11.87 -3.12 12.09
CA ARG A 57 11.39 -4.47 12.46
C ARG A 57 10.31 -4.95 11.50
N ALA A 58 9.35 -4.08 11.13
CA ALA A 58 8.31 -4.41 10.16
C ALA A 58 8.90 -4.81 8.79
N ILE A 59 9.86 -4.03 8.27
CA ILE A 59 10.53 -4.31 6.99
C ILE A 59 11.31 -5.64 7.07
N SER A 60 12.07 -5.85 8.14
CA SER A 60 12.82 -7.09 8.37
C SER A 60 11.88 -8.31 8.41
N ALA A 61 10.75 -8.19 9.10
CA ALA A 61 9.74 -9.23 9.17
C ALA A 61 9.12 -9.52 7.80
N GLY A 62 8.70 -8.49 7.06
CA GLY A 62 8.17 -8.68 5.72
C GLY A 62 9.18 -9.33 4.78
N ASN A 63 10.46 -8.92 4.84
CA ASN A 63 11.55 -9.55 4.08
C ASN A 63 11.76 -11.04 4.42
N ARG A 64 11.48 -11.46 5.65
CA ARG A 64 11.60 -12.87 6.06
C ARG A 64 10.54 -13.74 5.42
N ILE A 65 9.33 -13.21 5.22
CA ILE A 65 8.19 -13.96 4.67
C ILE A 65 7.91 -13.66 3.20
N CYS A 66 8.59 -12.67 2.58
CA CYS A 66 8.31 -12.22 1.22
C CYS A 66 8.64 -13.24 0.11
N THR A 67 9.09 -14.44 0.45
CA THR A 67 9.27 -15.55 -0.50
C THR A 67 8.42 -16.77 -0.14
N LYS A 68 7.71 -16.74 0.99
CA LYS A 68 6.86 -17.84 1.46
C LYS A 68 5.64 -18.01 0.54
N PRO A 69 5.07 -19.23 0.47
CA PRO A 69 3.85 -19.50 -0.29
C PRO A 69 2.62 -18.94 0.41
N TYR A 70 1.55 -18.78 -0.37
CA TYR A 70 0.21 -18.50 0.15
C TYR A 70 -0.45 -19.77 0.65
N ARG A 71 -1.10 -19.70 1.81
CA ARG A 71 -2.02 -20.74 2.29
C ARG A 71 -3.12 -20.08 3.11
N ARG A 72 -4.39 -20.35 2.77
CA ARG A 72 -5.54 -19.89 3.58
C ARG A 72 -5.39 -20.37 5.03
N GLY A 73 -5.49 -19.44 5.98
CA GLY A 73 -5.27 -19.69 7.41
C GLY A 73 -3.78 -19.75 7.83
N GLY A 74 -2.84 -19.52 6.92
CA GLY A 74 -1.41 -19.48 7.22
C GLY A 74 -1.08 -18.28 8.12
N GLY A 75 -0.37 -18.53 9.23
CA GLY A 75 0.00 -17.51 10.21
C GLY A 75 -1.09 -17.20 11.26
N HIS A 76 -2.19 -17.95 11.30
CA HIS A 76 -3.29 -17.72 12.24
C HIS A 76 -3.19 -18.50 13.56
N ALA A 77 -2.64 -19.72 13.54
CA ALA A 77 -2.49 -20.51 14.77
C ALA A 77 -1.30 -20.04 15.63
N LYS A 78 -0.29 -19.48 14.97
CA LYS A 78 0.90 -18.85 15.55
C LYS A 78 1.50 -17.93 14.49
N PHE A 79 2.25 -16.92 14.91
CA PHE A 79 2.90 -15.99 13.98
C PHE A 79 3.85 -16.72 13.02
N GLU A 80 4.71 -17.60 13.54
CA GLU A 80 5.70 -18.30 12.73
C GLU A 80 5.11 -19.52 12.03
N ASP A 81 4.85 -19.38 10.73
CA ASP A 81 4.29 -20.43 9.87
C ASP A 81 5.14 -20.64 8.60
N SER A 82 4.92 -21.76 7.93
CA SER A 82 5.56 -22.12 6.66
C SER A 82 4.92 -21.44 5.45
N ALA A 83 3.69 -20.93 5.60
CA ALA A 83 2.91 -20.25 4.58
C ALA A 83 2.01 -19.18 5.22
N TYR A 84 1.64 -18.14 4.47
CA TYR A 84 0.87 -17.01 5.01
C TYR A 84 -0.27 -16.63 4.07
N ASP A 85 -1.45 -16.37 4.62
CA ASP A 85 -2.48 -15.64 3.87
C ASP A 85 -2.37 -14.12 4.07
N CYS A 86 -3.31 -13.38 3.49
CA CYS A 86 -3.33 -11.92 3.56
C CYS A 86 -3.28 -11.39 5.00
N SER A 87 -4.09 -11.94 5.90
CA SER A 87 -4.20 -11.46 7.28
C SER A 87 -3.12 -12.03 8.19
N GLY A 88 -2.67 -13.26 7.97
CA GLY A 88 -1.48 -13.80 8.62
C GLY A 88 -0.22 -13.02 8.27
N THR A 89 -0.07 -12.58 7.01
CA THR A 89 1.04 -11.72 6.56
C THR A 89 1.07 -10.40 7.33
N VAL A 90 -0.05 -9.69 7.37
CA VAL A 90 -0.14 -8.41 8.08
C VAL A 90 0.05 -8.60 9.58
N SER A 91 -0.53 -9.65 10.16
CA SER A 91 -0.37 -9.98 11.59
C SER A 91 1.08 -10.23 11.95
N TYR A 92 1.80 -11.03 11.16
CA TYR A 92 3.21 -11.34 11.38
C TYR A 92 4.09 -10.08 11.40
N VAL A 93 3.87 -9.18 10.44
CA VAL A 93 4.66 -7.95 10.33
C VAL A 93 4.35 -6.97 11.46
N LEU A 94 3.08 -6.77 11.81
CA LEU A 94 2.70 -5.89 12.91
C LEU A 94 3.15 -6.44 14.27
N HIS A 95 3.11 -7.75 14.47
CA HIS A 95 3.63 -8.38 15.68
C HIS A 95 5.13 -8.15 15.85
N ALA A 96 5.91 -8.37 14.80
CA ALA A 96 7.35 -8.09 14.84
C ALA A 96 7.65 -6.60 15.07
N ALA A 97 6.77 -5.71 14.61
CA ALA A 97 6.84 -4.28 14.89
C ALA A 97 6.46 -3.92 16.34
N GLY A 98 5.90 -4.84 17.13
CA GLY A 98 5.39 -4.56 18.48
C GLY A 98 4.00 -3.90 18.49
N GLU A 99 3.26 -4.03 17.38
CA GLU A 99 2.00 -3.31 17.14
C GLU A 99 0.77 -4.23 17.10
N LEU A 100 0.96 -5.53 17.38
CA LEU A 100 -0.10 -6.54 17.45
C LEU A 100 0.30 -7.74 18.31
N ASP A 101 -0.53 -8.08 19.29
CA ASP A 101 -0.22 -9.15 20.24
C ASP A 101 -0.65 -10.54 19.74
N GLU A 102 -1.71 -10.63 18.95
CA GLU A 102 -2.27 -11.90 18.46
C GLU A 102 -2.62 -11.87 16.97
N PRO A 103 -2.48 -12.99 16.23
CA PRO A 103 -2.93 -13.07 14.85
C PRO A 103 -4.43 -12.81 14.73
N THR A 104 -4.83 -12.09 13.68
CA THR A 104 -6.24 -11.76 13.47
C THR A 104 -6.63 -11.79 12.00
N VAL A 105 -7.91 -11.64 11.71
CA VAL A 105 -8.50 -11.76 10.37
C VAL A 105 -8.65 -10.40 9.67
N SER A 106 -8.73 -10.42 8.34
CA SER A 106 -8.89 -9.22 7.50
C SER A 106 -10.04 -8.29 7.91
N SER A 107 -11.16 -8.84 8.40
CA SER A 107 -12.31 -8.05 8.86
C SER A 107 -12.02 -7.26 10.14
N ALA A 108 -11.25 -7.83 11.08
CA ALA A 108 -10.90 -7.19 12.34
C ALA A 108 -9.93 -6.01 12.12
N PHE A 109 -9.05 -6.11 11.12
CA PHE A 109 -8.16 -5.01 10.75
C PHE A 109 -8.88 -3.74 10.29
N ARG A 110 -10.18 -3.80 9.96
CA ARG A 110 -10.96 -2.59 9.60
C ARG A 110 -11.15 -1.63 10.78
N SER A 111 -11.04 -2.13 12.01
CA SER A 111 -11.14 -1.37 13.26
C SER A 111 -9.82 -1.29 14.03
N TYR A 112 -8.72 -1.86 13.50
CA TYR A 112 -7.40 -1.83 14.11
C TYR A 112 -6.87 -0.40 14.30
N GLY A 113 -6.19 -0.10 15.41
CA GLY A 113 -5.50 1.18 15.61
C GLY A 113 -6.35 2.43 15.30
N ARG A 114 -5.72 3.46 14.74
CA ARG A 114 -6.37 4.73 14.39
C ARG A 114 -6.84 4.75 12.94
N SER A 115 -7.87 5.55 12.66
CA SER A 115 -8.39 5.74 11.30
C SER A 115 -7.48 6.58 10.43
N GLY A 116 -7.37 6.23 9.15
CA GLY A 116 -6.62 6.98 8.15
C GLY A 116 -5.23 6.43 7.86
N LYS A 117 -4.51 7.12 6.97
CA LYS A 117 -3.12 6.79 6.60
C LYS A 117 -2.18 7.12 7.76
N GLY A 118 -1.28 6.20 8.08
CA GLY A 118 -0.20 6.41 9.04
C GLY A 118 0.99 7.15 8.42
N LYS A 119 1.94 7.52 9.26
CA LYS A 119 3.18 8.21 8.86
C LYS A 119 4.18 7.28 8.15
N TRP A 120 4.19 6.02 8.55
CA TRP A 120 5.11 4.97 8.14
C TRP A 120 4.38 3.68 7.80
N ILE A 121 3.36 3.32 8.58
CA ILE A 121 2.63 2.07 8.42
C ILE A 121 1.15 2.37 8.17
N THR A 122 0.57 1.77 7.12
CA THR A 122 -0.87 1.83 6.87
C THR A 122 -1.40 0.45 6.52
N VAL A 123 -2.35 -0.04 7.31
CA VAL A 123 -3.13 -1.24 7.03
C VAL A 123 -4.30 -0.85 6.13
N TYR A 124 -4.41 -1.52 4.98
CA TYR A 124 -5.56 -1.40 4.09
C TYR A 124 -6.42 -2.65 4.27
N ALA A 125 -7.58 -2.52 4.90
CA ALA A 125 -8.44 -3.65 5.23
C ALA A 125 -9.83 -3.55 4.60
N ARG A 126 -10.35 -4.65 4.06
CA ARG A 126 -11.76 -4.81 3.66
C ARG A 126 -12.23 -6.22 3.97
N LYS A 127 -13.52 -6.50 3.77
CA LYS A 127 -14.04 -7.87 3.89
C LYS A 127 -13.32 -8.78 2.88
N GLY A 128 -12.62 -9.80 3.39
CA GLY A 128 -11.98 -10.84 2.59
C GLY A 128 -10.56 -10.52 2.10
N HIS A 129 -9.98 -9.36 2.42
CA HIS A 129 -8.58 -9.08 2.08
C HIS A 129 -8.00 -7.92 2.90
N VAL A 130 -6.71 -8.02 3.22
CA VAL A 130 -5.93 -6.98 3.88
C VAL A 130 -4.52 -6.97 3.33
N PHE A 131 -3.92 -5.79 3.21
CA PHE A 131 -2.50 -5.62 2.89
C PHE A 131 -1.89 -4.50 3.71
N LEU A 132 -0.57 -4.39 3.69
CA LEU A 132 0.19 -3.44 4.51
C LEU A 132 1.04 -2.52 3.64
N GLU A 133 1.01 -1.22 3.91
CA GLU A 133 2.04 -0.28 3.49
C GLU A 133 3.03 -0.08 4.63
N VAL A 134 4.33 -0.17 4.36
CA VAL A 134 5.42 0.11 5.30
C VAL A 134 6.47 0.96 4.59
N ALA A 135 6.74 2.15 5.12
CA ALA A 135 7.62 3.15 4.52
C ALA A 135 7.35 3.34 3.01
N GLY A 136 6.08 3.50 2.64
CA GLY A 136 5.66 3.73 1.25
C GLY A 136 5.73 2.52 0.32
N LEU A 137 6.24 1.35 0.74
CA LEU A 137 6.14 0.10 -0.02
C LEU A 137 4.96 -0.74 0.45
N ARG A 138 4.35 -1.50 -0.46
CA ARG A 138 3.25 -2.40 -0.14
C ARG A 138 3.75 -3.83 0.01
N LEU A 139 3.33 -4.50 1.08
CA LEU A 139 3.37 -5.96 1.24
C LEU A 139 1.94 -6.50 1.07
N ASP A 140 1.73 -7.30 0.04
CA ASP A 140 0.41 -7.86 -0.32
C ASP A 140 0.54 -9.35 -0.69
N THR A 141 -0.56 -10.09 -0.58
CA THR A 141 -0.68 -11.48 -1.03
C THR A 141 -1.59 -11.50 -2.26
N GLY A 142 -0.97 -11.67 -3.42
CA GLY A 142 -1.60 -11.39 -4.70
C GLY A 142 -1.54 -9.92 -5.06
N TYR A 143 -1.67 -9.61 -6.36
CA TYR A 143 -1.46 -8.26 -6.89
C TYR A 143 -0.05 -7.75 -6.56
N SER A 144 1.01 -8.47 -6.91
CA SER A 144 2.38 -8.01 -6.70
C SER A 144 3.15 -7.82 -8.01
N ASP A 145 4.44 -7.52 -7.92
CA ASP A 145 5.37 -7.50 -9.05
C ASP A 145 5.89 -8.91 -9.41
N ALA A 146 5.47 -9.94 -8.68
CA ALA A 146 5.83 -11.34 -8.90
C ALA A 146 4.59 -12.19 -9.27
N ASP A 147 4.81 -13.26 -10.01
CA ASP A 147 3.80 -14.29 -10.30
C ASP A 147 3.66 -15.24 -9.10
N SER A 148 3.09 -14.72 -8.01
CA SER A 148 2.86 -15.47 -6.78
C SER A 148 1.74 -14.83 -5.96
N ASP A 149 0.91 -15.68 -5.37
CA ASP A 149 -0.11 -15.26 -4.41
C ASP A 149 0.43 -15.07 -2.99
N GLY A 150 1.68 -15.47 -2.72
CA GLY A 150 2.32 -15.32 -1.42
C GLY A 150 2.65 -13.87 -1.07
N PRO A 151 3.16 -13.60 0.15
CA PRO A 151 3.53 -12.26 0.58
C PRO A 151 4.62 -11.70 -0.34
N ARG A 152 4.42 -10.53 -0.93
CA ARG A 152 5.42 -9.90 -1.81
C ARG A 152 5.45 -8.40 -1.61
N TRP A 153 6.66 -7.86 -1.53
CA TRP A 153 6.86 -6.42 -1.63
C TRP A 153 6.55 -5.97 -3.05
N SER A 154 5.91 -4.82 -3.19
CA SER A 154 5.54 -4.27 -4.48
C SER A 154 5.46 -2.75 -4.47
N SER A 155 5.90 -2.14 -5.58
CA SER A 155 5.68 -0.73 -5.91
C SER A 155 4.54 -0.53 -6.91
N ARG A 156 3.94 -1.62 -7.41
CA ARG A 156 2.80 -1.58 -8.33
C ARG A 156 1.58 -0.94 -7.67
N SER A 157 1.00 0.06 -8.36
CA SER A 157 -0.23 0.73 -7.89
C SER A 157 -1.39 -0.24 -7.74
N ARG A 158 -2.15 -0.15 -6.63
CA ARG A 158 -3.22 -1.08 -6.22
C ARG A 158 -4.56 -0.35 -6.06
N PRO A 159 -5.68 -0.83 -6.62
CA PRO A 159 -7.00 -0.29 -6.29
C PRO A 159 -7.33 -0.42 -4.80
N THR A 160 -7.77 0.67 -4.18
CA THR A 160 -8.13 0.76 -2.77
C THR A 160 -9.60 1.08 -2.53
N LYS A 161 -10.44 1.11 -3.57
CA LYS A 161 -11.89 1.25 -3.41
C LYS A 161 -12.44 0.18 -2.45
N GLY A 162 -13.13 0.63 -1.40
CA GLY A 162 -13.73 -0.23 -0.37
C GLY A 162 -12.78 -0.68 0.75
N TYR A 163 -11.51 -0.24 0.74
CA TYR A 163 -10.60 -0.47 1.87
C TYR A 163 -10.74 0.64 2.91
N SER A 164 -10.76 0.24 4.17
CA SER A 164 -10.56 1.11 5.32
C SER A 164 -9.06 1.21 5.58
N MET A 165 -8.53 2.44 5.64
CA MET A 165 -7.15 2.70 6.05
C MET A 165 -7.08 2.80 7.55
N ARG A 166 -6.13 2.08 8.16
CA ARG A 166 -5.85 2.07 9.59
C ARG A 166 -4.35 2.14 9.84
N HIS A 167 -3.91 2.62 10.99
CA HIS A 167 -2.50 2.64 11.35
C HIS A 167 -2.26 2.44 12.85
N PRO A 168 -1.10 1.90 13.25
CA PRO A 168 -0.68 1.89 14.65
C PRO A 168 -0.43 3.32 15.16
N SER A 169 -0.65 3.56 16.45
CA SER A 169 -0.55 4.92 17.01
C SER A 169 0.90 5.43 16.95
N GLY A 170 1.12 6.60 16.35
CA GLY A 170 2.45 7.19 16.21
C GLY A 170 3.20 6.78 14.94
N LEU A 171 2.71 5.76 14.22
CA LEU A 171 3.25 5.26 12.95
C LEU A 171 2.35 5.55 11.76
#